data_AF-A0A393SKA6-F1
#
_entry.id   AF-A0A393SKA6-F1
#
_cell.length_a   1.000
_cell.length_b   1.000
_cell.length_c   1.000
_cell.angle_alpha   90.00
_cell.angle_beta   90.00
_cell.angle_gamma   90.00
#
_symmetry.space_group_name_H-M   'P 1'
#
loop_
_entity.id
_entity.type
_entity.pdbx_description
1 polymer ?
#
loop_
_entity_poly.entity_id
_entity_poly.type
_entity_poly.pdbx_seq_one_letter_code
_entity_poly.pdbx_strand_id
1 'polypeptide(L)'
;MKKTVHGWEIISNLDIRLYQDEAGGVVILLDKDGFGDQVPVLLNFDDDGVDIKALSHLTKSVRVLLDKKVRIEWHDEYFEERTQAMEYIEVERD
;
A
#
# COMPACT_ATOMS: atom_id res chain seq x y z
N MET A 1 1.24 -10.07 5.54
CA MET A 1 2.25 -10.51 4.57
C MET A 1 3.65 -10.01 4.89
N LYS A 2 4.68 -10.76 4.49
CA LYS A 2 6.10 -10.43 4.72
C LYS A 2 6.95 -10.77 3.48
N LYS A 3 7.83 -9.84 3.07
CA LYS A 3 8.82 -10.02 1.98
C LYS A 3 10.17 -9.45 2.42
N THR A 4 11.28 -9.99 1.91
CA THR A 4 12.63 -9.50 2.23
C THR A 4 13.26 -8.90 0.97
N VAL A 5 13.79 -7.67 1.08
CA VAL A 5 14.41 -6.92 -0.02
C VAL A 5 15.62 -6.17 0.52
N HIS A 6 16.76 -6.23 -0.17
CA HIS A 6 18.00 -5.55 0.24
C HIS A 6 18.37 -5.72 1.73
N GLY A 7 18.08 -6.89 2.33
CA GLY A 7 18.33 -7.15 3.75
C GLY A 7 17.32 -6.55 4.74
N TRP A 8 16.28 -5.88 4.24
CA TRP A 8 15.15 -5.34 5.00
C TRP A 8 13.91 -6.22 4.87
N GLU A 9 13.08 -6.25 5.91
CA GLU A 9 11.78 -6.93 5.88
C GLU A 9 10.64 -5.94 5.65
N ILE A 10 9.91 -6.13 4.55
CA ILE A 10 8.65 -5.43 4.26
C ILE A 10 7.52 -6.25 4.83
N ILE A 11 6.77 -5.67 5.76
CA ILE A 11 5.61 -6.27 6.41
C ILE A 11 4.40 -5.45 5.99
N SER A 12 3.33 -6.12 5.54
CA SER A 12 2.11 -5.46 5.13
C SER A 12 0.86 -6.17 5.65
N ASN A 13 -0.18 -5.42 5.97
CA ASN A 13 -1.48 -5.98 6.38
C ASN A 13 -2.27 -6.60 5.22
N LEU A 14 -2.03 -6.18 3.97
CA LEU A 14 -2.64 -6.73 2.76
C LEU A 14 -1.61 -7.39 1.83
N ASP A 15 -2.09 -8.13 0.84
CA ASP A 15 -1.27 -8.71 -0.21
C ASP A 15 -0.69 -7.63 -1.11
N ILE A 16 0.61 -7.74 -1.39
CA ILE A 16 1.37 -6.75 -2.17
C ILE A 16 2.20 -7.40 -3.26
N ARG A 17 2.28 -6.71 -4.40
CA ARG A 17 3.28 -6.95 -5.43
C ARG A 17 4.48 -6.04 -5.17
N LEU A 18 5.67 -6.61 -5.34
CA LEU A 18 6.92 -5.91 -5.09
C LEU A 18 7.83 -6.09 -6.29
N TYR A 19 8.40 -4.99 -6.75
CA TYR A 19 9.44 -4.95 -7.78
C TYR A 19 10.66 -4.25 -7.19
N GLN A 20 11.86 -4.74 -7.48
CA GLN A 20 13.11 -4.19 -6.99
C GLN A 20 14.11 -4.05 -8.15
N ASP A 21 14.97 -3.03 -8.08
CA ASP A 21 16.11 -2.87 -8.97
C ASP A 21 17.45 -3.17 -8.25
N GLU A 22 18.56 -3.14 -8.99
CA GLU A 22 19.89 -3.40 -8.43
C GLU A 22 20.44 -2.23 -7.59
N ALA A 23 19.87 -1.03 -7.73
CA ALA A 23 20.32 0.19 -7.07
C ALA A 23 19.63 0.45 -5.72
N GLY A 24 18.78 -0.47 -5.26
CA GLY A 24 18.05 -0.36 -3.98
C GLY A 24 16.63 0.19 -4.12
N GLY A 25 16.20 0.52 -5.34
CA GLY A 25 14.87 1.01 -5.64
C GLY A 25 13.83 -0.10 -5.51
N VAL A 26 12.76 0.17 -4.76
CA VAL A 26 11.67 -0.77 -4.51
C VAL A 26 10.32 -0.11 -4.78
N VAL A 27 9.54 -0.74 -5.65
CA VAL A 27 8.16 -0.35 -5.99
C VAL A 27 7.19 -1.33 -5.34
N ILE A 28 6.25 -0.82 -4.56
CA ILE A 28 5.25 -1.62 -3.85
C ILE A 28 3.84 -1.21 -4.29
N LEU A 29 3.10 -2.19 -4.78
CA LEU A 29 1.71 -2.08 -5.22
C LEU A 29 0.83 -3.06 -4.43
N LEU A 30 -0.46 -2.76 -4.31
CA LEU A 30 -1.39 -3.72 -3.77
C LEU A 30 -1.67 -4.80 -4.82
N ASP A 31 -1.80 -6.02 -4.36
CA ASP A 31 -2.19 -7.14 -5.22
C ASP A 31 -3.72 -7.27 -5.22
N LYS A 32 -4.38 -6.29 -5.84
CA LYS A 32 -5.84 -6.24 -5.92
C LYS A 32 -6.30 -5.64 -7.25
N ASP A 33 -7.30 -6.29 -7.83
CA ASP A 33 -7.98 -5.81 -9.02
C ASP A 33 -9.05 -4.77 -8.67
N GLY A 34 -9.41 -3.90 -9.62
CA GLY A 34 -10.54 -2.98 -9.49
C GLY A 34 -10.22 -1.58 -8.94
N PHE A 35 -8.97 -1.30 -8.57
CA PHE A 35 -8.48 0.07 -8.49
C PHE A 35 -7.85 0.44 -9.85
N GLY A 36 -8.15 1.64 -10.35
CA GLY A 36 -7.61 2.16 -11.62
C GLY A 36 -6.09 2.40 -11.54
N ASP A 37 -5.64 3.62 -11.84
CA ASP A 37 -4.22 3.97 -11.76
C ASP A 37 -3.74 4.02 -10.29
N GLN A 38 -3.26 2.87 -9.79
CA GLN A 38 -2.68 2.79 -8.46
C GLN A 38 -1.35 3.52 -8.41
N VAL A 39 -1.25 4.53 -7.53
CA VAL A 39 0.02 5.15 -7.17
C VAL A 39 0.80 4.19 -6.26
N PRO A 40 2.04 3.81 -6.59
CA PRO A 40 2.83 2.90 -5.76
C PRO A 40 3.40 3.59 -4.51
N VAL A 41 3.77 2.79 -3.53
CA VAL A 41 4.77 3.21 -2.53
C VAL A 41 6.15 2.99 -3.15
N LEU A 42 6.98 4.02 -3.12
CA LEU A 42 8.35 3.98 -3.63
C LEU A 42 9.33 4.11 -2.46
N LEU A 43 10.18 3.10 -2.30
CA LEU A 43 11.24 3.07 -1.31
C LEU A 43 12.59 3.01 -2.02
N ASN A 44 13.62 3.57 -1.41
CA ASN A 44 15.00 3.38 -1.84
C ASN A 44 15.83 2.95 -0.64
N PHE A 45 16.41 1.76 -0.71
CA PHE A 45 17.24 1.19 0.34
C PHE A 45 18.71 1.49 0.07
N ASP A 46 19.43 1.79 1.15
CA ASP A 46 20.88 1.70 1.20
C ASP A 46 21.29 0.73 2.31
N ASP A 47 22.59 0.59 2.58
CA ASP A 47 23.11 -0.40 3.52
C ASP A 47 22.52 -0.24 4.95
N ASP A 48 22.21 0.99 5.36
CA ASP A 48 21.85 1.33 6.74
C ASP A 48 20.49 2.02 6.88
N GLY A 49 19.84 2.36 5.78
CA GLY A 49 18.66 3.21 5.75
C GLY A 49 17.65 2.87 4.66
N VAL A 50 16.52 3.56 4.76
CA VAL A 50 15.47 3.53 3.75
C VAL A 50 14.90 4.93 3.59
N ASP A 51 14.91 5.41 2.35
CA ASP A 51 14.21 6.62 1.95
C ASP A 51 12.82 6.26 1.46
N ILE A 52 11.81 6.99 1.95
CA ILE A 52 10.47 6.94 1.39
C ILE A 52 10.39 8.03 0.31
N LYS A 53 10.37 7.61 -0.96
CA LYS A 53 10.32 8.53 -2.11
C LYS A 53 8.89 8.90 -2.50
N ALA A 54 7.93 8.00 -2.30
CA ALA A 54 6.52 8.26 -2.51
C ALA A 54 5.65 7.37 -1.63
N LEU A 55 4.47 7.88 -1.26
CA LEU A 55 3.43 7.15 -0.58
C LEU A 55 2.21 7.02 -1.50
N SER A 56 1.60 5.84 -1.50
CA SER A 56 0.32 5.64 -2.16
C SER A 56 -0.78 6.34 -1.38
N HIS A 57 -1.80 6.82 -2.09
CA HIS A 57 -3.03 7.32 -1.48
C HIS A 57 -3.83 6.20 -0.76
N LEU A 58 -3.51 4.93 -1.02
CA LEU A 58 -4.10 3.77 -0.36
C LEU A 58 -3.39 3.41 0.95
N THR A 59 -2.25 4.05 1.23
CA THR A 59 -1.45 3.77 2.42
C THR A 59 -2.01 4.55 3.60
N LYS A 60 -2.36 3.82 4.66
CA LYS A 60 -2.78 4.36 5.95
C LYS A 60 -1.58 4.81 6.79
N SER A 61 -0.51 4.01 6.79
CA SER A 61 0.76 4.42 7.40
C SER A 61 1.94 3.61 6.89
N VAL A 62 3.12 4.23 6.92
CA VAL A 62 4.42 3.55 6.78
C VAL A 62 5.23 3.79 8.04
N ARG A 63 5.81 2.74 8.60
CA ARG A 63 6.70 2.82 9.76
C ARG A 63 8.01 2.13 9.43
N VAL A 64 9.11 2.85 9.64
CA VAL A 64 10.47 2.31 9.55
C VAL A 64 10.95 1.99 10.96
N LEU A 65 11.41 0.77 11.18
CA LEU A 65 11.88 0.28 12.48
C LEU A 65 13.40 0.04 12.41
N LEU A 66 14.05 0.20 13.57
CA LEU A 66 15.51 0.07 13.72
C LEU A 66 16.03 -1.35 13.46
N ASP A 67 15.17 -2.37 13.54
CA ASP A 67 15.50 -3.77 13.28
C ASP A 67 15.39 -4.16 11.79
N LYS A 68 15.67 -3.20 10.90
CA LYS A 68 15.58 -3.31 9.43
C LYS A 68 14.22 -3.78 8.93
N LYS A 69 13.14 -3.19 9.46
CA LYS A 69 11.76 -3.48 9.03
C LYS A 69 11.05 -2.24 8.54
N VAL A 70 10.28 -2.41 7.47
CA VAL A 70 9.29 -1.42 7.01
C VAL A 70 7.91 -2.05 7.14
N ARG A 71 7.04 -1.44 7.94
CA ARG A 71 5.63 -1.83 8.05
C ARG A 71 4.78 -0.89 7.22
N ILE A 72 3.98 -1.44 6.32
CA ILE A 72 3.05 -0.70 5.48
C ILE A 72 1.63 -1.18 5.81
N GLU A 73 0.85 -0.28 6.40
CA GLU A 73 -0.56 -0.46 6.64
C GLU A 73 -1.33 0.23 5.51
N TRP A 74 -2.17 -0.52 4.81
CA TRP A 74 -3.09 -0.01 3.80
C TRP A 74 -4.49 0.15 4.41
N HIS A 75 -5.30 1.02 3.80
CA HIS A 75 -6.73 1.15 4.14
C HIS A 75 -7.49 -0.11 3.67
N ASP A 76 -7.76 -1.05 4.57
CA ASP A 76 -8.55 -2.25 4.29
C ASP A 76 -10.02 -1.91 4.06
N GLU A 77 -10.52 -0.84 4.69
CA GLU A 77 -11.91 -0.38 4.61
C GLU A 77 -12.36 0.05 3.20
N TYR A 78 -11.42 0.32 2.28
CA TYR A 78 -11.73 0.63 0.88
C TYR A 78 -12.10 -0.60 0.06
N PHE A 79 -11.83 -1.78 0.61
CA PHE A 79 -11.91 -3.04 -0.09
C PHE A 79 -12.95 -4.00 0.49
N GLU A 80 -13.60 -3.61 1.58
CA GLU A 80 -14.79 -4.27 2.07
C GLU A 80 -15.95 -4.00 1.08
N GLU A 81 -16.72 -5.03 0.75
CA GLU A 81 -17.96 -4.86 -0.03
C GLU A 81 -18.93 -3.98 0.78
N ARG A 82 -18.87 -2.66 0.55
CA ARG A 82 -19.99 -1.81 0.92
C ARG A 82 -21.12 -2.17 -0.03
N THR A 83 -22.00 -3.05 0.41
CA THR A 83 -23.38 -3.09 -0.08
C THR A 83 -23.95 -1.70 0.18
N GLN A 84 -23.72 -0.76 -0.75
CA GLN A 84 -24.46 0.48 -0.77
C GLN A 84 -25.90 0.06 -1.04
N ALA A 85 -26.68 -0.08 0.03
CA ALA A 85 -28.12 0.04 -0.10
C ALA A 85 -28.34 1.42 -0.72
N MET A 86 -28.60 1.44 -2.02
CA MET A 86 -29.11 2.62 -2.70
C MET A 86 -30.44 2.93 -2.03
N GLU A 87 -30.45 3.86 -1.08
CA GLU A 87 -31.69 4.51 -0.68
C GLU A 87 -32.15 5.32 -1.89
N TYR A 88 -33.15 4.78 -2.58
CA TYR A 88 -33.91 5.53 -3.58
C TYR A 88 -34.58 6.69 -2.85
N ILE A 89 -34.09 7.91 -3.07
CA ILE A 89 -34.83 9.11 -2.71
C ILE A 89 -35.96 9.24 -3.74
N GLU A 90 -37.15 8.75 -3.39
CA GLU A 90 -38.36 9.09 -4.14
C GLU A 90 -38.62 10.59 -3.97
N VAL A 91 -38.34 11.35 -5.02
CA VAL A 91 -38.72 12.75 -5.09
C VAL A 91 -40.19 12.79 -5.52
N GLU A 92 -41.11 12.94 -4.56
CA GLU A 92 -42.48 13.32 -4.87
C GLU A 92 -42.45 14.66 -5.62
N ARG A 93 -43.02 14.67 -6.83
CA ARG A 93 -43.24 15.89 -7.61
C ARG A 93 -44.67 16.36 -7.35
N ASP A 94 -44.79 17.53 -6.72
CA ASP A 94 -46.02 18.32 -6.65
C ASP A 94 -46.48 18.78 -8.05
#